data_AF-A0A938YWE2-F1
#
_entry.id   AF-A0A938YWE2-F1
#
_cell.length_a   1.000
_cell.length_b   1.000
_cell.length_c   1.000
_cell.angle_alpha   90.00
_cell.angle_beta   90.00
_cell.angle_gamma   90.00
#
_symmetry.space_group_name_H-M   'P 1'
#
loop_
_entity.id
_entity.type
_entity.pdbx_description
1 polymer ?
#
loop_
_entity_poly.entity_id
_entity_poly.type
_entity_poly.pdbx_seq_one_letter_code
_entity_poly.pdbx_strand_id
1 'polypeptide(L)' 'VFPLYEIENGVLGFTQKVEKASAKPVKEYLETQGRFKHLSEQEVQKIQEYVDARYDFLIGIEGKKAFDVLY' A
#
# COMPACT_ATOMS: atom_id res chain seq x y z
N VAL A 1 2.11 4.15 -1.76
CA VAL A 1 0.71 4.65 -1.68
C VAL A 1 -0.27 3.73 -2.38
N PHE A 2 -0.11 3.46 -3.68
CA PHE A 2 -1.02 2.58 -4.44
C PHE A 2 -0.26 1.34 -4.95
N PRO A 3 -0.47 0.15 -4.36
CA PRO A 3 0.16 -1.09 -4.85
C PRO A 3 -0.49 -1.57 -6.15
N LEU A 4 0.31 -2.16 -7.04
CA LEU A 4 -0.15 -2.71 -8.31
C LEU A 4 -0.15 -4.23 -8.25
N TYR A 5 -1.34 -4.81 -8.31
CA TYR A 5 -1.57 -6.25 -8.26
C TYR A 5 -2.85 -6.60 -9.01
N GLU A 6 -2.97 -7.87 -9.38
CA GLU A 6 -4.13 -8.48 -10.00
C GLU A 6 -4.59 -9.66 -9.15
N ILE A 7 -5.87 -10.04 -9.31
CA ILE A 7 -6.43 -11.23 -8.68
C ILE A 7 -7.00 -12.10 -9.80
N GLU A 8 -6.35 -13.23 -10.07
CA GLU A 8 -6.73 -14.17 -11.13
C GLU A 8 -7.15 -15.50 -10.50
N ASN A 9 -8.35 -16.00 -10.81
CA ASN A 9 -8.92 -17.20 -10.19
C ASN A 9 -8.91 -17.15 -8.64
N GLY A 10 -9.06 -15.94 -8.09
CA GLY A 10 -9.02 -15.66 -6.67
C GLY A 10 -7.62 -15.52 -6.08
N VAL A 11 -6.54 -15.78 -6.83
CA VAL A 11 -5.16 -15.70 -6.36
C VAL A 11 -4.58 -14.31 -6.62
N LEU A 12 -4.01 -13.69 -5.59
CA LEU A 12 -3.36 -12.39 -5.71
C LEU A 12 -1.93 -12.51 -6.26
N GLY A 13 -1.59 -11.71 -7.27
CA GLY A 13 -0.23 -11.55 -7.79
C GLY A 13 0.12 -10.07 -8.03
N PHE A 14 1.32 -9.64 -7.65
CA PHE A 14 1.77 -8.27 -7.90
C PHE A 14 2.18 -8.09 -9.37
N THR A 15 1.64 -7.09 -10.04
CA THR A 15 2.11 -6.67 -11.37
C THR A 15 3.35 -5.79 -11.28
N GLN A 16 3.48 -5.05 -10.18
CA GLN A 16 4.71 -4.36 -9.82
C GLN A 16 4.95 -4.48 -8.31
N LYS A 17 5.88 -5.36 -7.95
CA LYS A 17 6.31 -5.54 -6.57
C LYS A 17 7.45 -4.58 -6.24
N VAL A 18 7.30 -3.85 -5.13
CA VAL A 18 8.32 -2.94 -4.60
C VAL A 18 8.88 -3.52 -3.31
N GLU A 19 10.21 -3.62 -3.20
CA GLU A 19 10.84 -4.01 -1.95
C GLU A 19 10.58 -2.95 -0.88
N LYS A 20 10.11 -3.37 0.31
CA LYS A 20 9.71 -2.44 1.37
C LYS A 20 10.87 -1.52 1.80
N ALA A 21 12.10 -2.05 1.83
CA ALA A 21 13.30 -1.28 2.15
C ALA A 21 13.61 -0.17 1.12
N SER A 22 13.07 -0.27 -0.10
CA SER A 22 13.24 0.70 -1.17
C SER A 22 12.02 1.62 -1.34
N ALA A 23 10.95 1.41 -0.56
CA ALA A 23 9.75 2.23 -0.62
C ALA A 23 10.02 3.62 -0.02
N LYS A 24 9.76 4.65 -0.82
CA LYS A 24 9.84 6.05 -0.36
C LYS A 24 8.71 6.36 0.63
N PRO A 25 8.94 7.23 1.63
CA PRO A 25 7.89 7.72 2.50
C PRO A 25 6.73 8.35 1.72
N VAL A 26 5.50 8.18 2.19
CA VAL A 26 4.30 8.76 1.55
C VAL A 26 4.37 10.28 1.48
N LYS A 27 5.09 10.91 2.41
CA LYS A 27 5.29 12.37 2.47
C LYS A 27 5.82 12.93 1.16
N GLU A 28 6.83 12.30 0.54
CA GLU A 28 7.39 12.75 -0.75
C GLU A 28 6.32 12.80 -1.85
N TYR A 29 5.37 11.86 -1.85
CA TYR A 29 4.28 11.84 -2.81
C TYR A 29 3.21 12.89 -2.49
N LEU A 30 2.87 13.07 -1.21
CA LEU A 30 1.80 13.98 -0.77
C LEU A 30 2.18 15.45 -0.93
N GLU A 31 3.42 15.84 -0.61
CA GLU A 31 3.88 17.24 -0.65
C GLU A 31 3.84 17.86 -2.06
N THR A 32 4.01 17.03 -3.09
CA THR A 32 3.95 17.47 -4.49
C THR A 32 2.54 17.82 -4.96
N GLN A 33 1.50 17.48 -4.20
CA GLN A 33 0.10 17.60 -4.61
C GLN A 33 -0.65 18.65 -3.79
N GLY A 34 -1.13 19.70 -4.45
CA GLY A 34 -1.84 20.81 -3.82
C GLY A 34 -3.02 20.39 -2.91
N ARG A 35 -3.74 19.33 -3.27
CA ARG A 35 -4.88 18.80 -2.50
C ARG A 35 -4.53 18.30 -1.10
N PHE A 36 -3.26 18.02 -0.82
CA PHE A 36 -2.81 17.49 0.48
C PHE A 36 -2.08 18.53 1.33
N LYS A 37 -1.97 19.79 0.88
CA LYS A 37 -1.27 20.86 1.60
C LYS A 37 -1.83 21.20 2.97
N HIS A 38 -3.08 20.83 3.25
CA HIS A 38 -3.75 21.11 4.52
C HIS A 38 -3.49 20.03 5.58
N LEU A 39 -2.84 18.92 5.23
CA LEU A 39 -2.57 17.83 6.17
C LEU A 39 -1.46 18.22 7.14
N SER A 40 -1.69 17.92 8.41
CA SER A 40 -0.68 17.98 9.46
C SER A 40 0.30 16.80 9.39
N GLU A 41 1.47 16.93 10.03
CA GLU A 41 2.44 15.84 10.15
C GLU A 41 1.84 14.59 10.81
N GLN A 42 0.94 14.77 11.78
CA GLN A 42 0.24 13.65 12.45
C GLN A 42 -0.70 12.91 11.49
N GLU A 43 -1.36 13.62 10.59
CA GLU A 43 -2.22 13.00 9.56
C GLU A 43 -1.39 12.30 8.48
N VAL A 44 -0.27 12.90 8.06
CA VAL A 44 0.68 12.26 7.14
C VAL A 44 1.23 10.97 7.74
N GLN A 45 1.55 10.96 9.03
CA GLN A 45 2.02 9.76 9.73
C GLN A 45 0.95 8.66 9.78
N LYS A 46 -0.31 8.99 10.05
CA LYS A 46 -1.42 8.03 9.98
C LYS A 46 -1.60 7.43 8.58
N ILE A 47 -1.40 8.25 7.53
CA ILE A 47 -1.44 7.78 6.15
C ILE A 47 -0.26 6.82 5.86
N GLN A 48 0.94 7.13 6.36
CA GLN A 48 2.10 6.25 6.25
C GLN A 48 1.81 4.88 6.86
N GLU A 49 1.34 4.85 8.10
CA GLU A 49 0.99 3.62 8.83
C GLU A 49 -0.08 2.79 8.10
N TYR A 50 -1.11 3.45 7.57
CA TYR A 50 -2.14 2.79 6.80
C TYR A 50 -1.60 2.17 5.50
N VAL A 51 -0.77 2.91 4.76
CA VAL A 51 -0.17 2.42 3.52
C VAL A 51 0.75 1.24 3.79
N ASP A 52 1.57 1.30 4.84
CA ASP A 52 2.48 0.24 5.23
C ASP A 52 1.72 -1.01 5.67
N ALA A 53 0.71 -0.87 6.54
CA ALA A 53 -0.11 -2.00 7.00
C ALA A 53 -0.86 -2.67 5.83
N ARG A 54 -1.41 -1.86 4.91
CA ARG A 54 -2.07 -2.39 3.71
C ARG A 54 -1.09 -3.13 2.81
N TYR A 55 0.13 -2.61 2.64
CA TYR A 55 1.14 -3.26 1.80
C TYR A 55 1.63 -4.57 2.42
N ASP A 56 1.88 -4.59 3.72
CA ASP A 56 2.26 -5.79 4.48
C ASP A 56 1.19 -6.87 4.39
N PHE A 57 -0.08 -6.50 4.49
CA PHE A 57 -1.20 -7.43 4.28
C PHE A 57 -1.14 -8.05 2.88
N LEU A 58 -1.00 -7.24 1.83
CA LEU A 58 -0.97 -7.72 0.44
C LEU A 58 0.23 -8.66 0.17
N ILE A 59 1.40 -8.35 0.71
CA ILE A 59 2.57 -9.25 0.64
C ILE A 59 2.27 -10.57 1.36
N GLY A 60 1.66 -10.50 2.55
CA GLY A 60 1.33 -11.69 3.34
C GLY A 60 0.31 -12.63 2.67
N ILE A 61 -0.47 -12.14 1.70
CA ILE A 61 -1.47 -12.90 0.96
C ILE A 61 -1.10 -13.15 -0.51
N GLU A 62 0.08 -12.72 -0.95
CA GLU A 62 0.56 -13.01 -2.30
C GLU A 62 0.60 -14.53 -2.54
N GLY A 63 0.08 -14.95 -3.69
CA GLY A 63 -0.04 -16.37 -4.05
C GLY A 63 -1.13 -17.14 -3.29
N LYS A 64 -1.88 -16.49 -2.40
CA LYS A 64 -3.04 -17.09 -1.71
C LYS A 64 -4.33 -16.68 -2.38
N LYS A 65 -5.37 -17.49 -2.16
CA LYS A 65 -6.73 -17.10 -2.52
C LYS A 65 -7.19 -15.98 -1.59
N ALA A 66 -7.54 -14.82 -2.16
CA ALA A 66 -7.95 -13.64 -1.41
C ALA A 66 -9.15 -13.91 -0.50
N PHE A 67 -10.09 -14.75 -0.96
CA PHE A 67 -11.30 -15.10 -0.21
C PHE A 67 -11.01 -15.95 1.04
N ASP A 68 -9.95 -16.77 1.02
CA ASP A 68 -9.59 -17.65 2.14
C ASP A 68 -8.90 -16.88 3.29
N VAL A 69 -8.52 -15.61 3.06
CA VAL A 69 -7.87 -14.76 4.06
C VAL A 69 -8.81 -13.70 4.63
N LEU A 70 -9.90 -13.40 3.92
CA LEU A 70 -10.89 -12.39 4.31
C LEU A 70 -12.08 -12.96 5.09
N TYR A 71 -12.23 -14.28 5.14
CA TYR A 71 -13.33 -14.99 5.80
C TYR A 71 -12.83 -16.17 6.62
#